data_AF-U9U537-F1
#
_entry.id   AF-U9U537-F1
#
_cell.length_a   1.000
_cell.length_b   1.000
_cell.length_c   1.000
_cell.angle_alpha   90.00
_cell.angle_beta   90.00
_cell.angle_gamma   90.00
#
_symmetry.space_group_name_H-M   'P 1'
#
loop_
_entity.id
_entity.type
_entity.pdbx_description
1 polymer ?
#
loop_
_entity_poly.entity_id
_entity_poly.type
_entity_poly.pdbx_seq_one_letter_code
_entity_poly.pdbx_strand_id
1 'polypeptide(L)'
;MPNKKKRKRGIETEQSKYDAPPTSDKISDIPKNFKRLLLANKFKKKQVNSSEMNKDNSQIIQRIPGESFLDFSRRLEDHMRPDILKAMKEGTSAKDKTKRFREKLKEKKKAKIKKLIEEVNFKDFDDFKDKIKFGEVVQAPPSLTVIPKKRDKINHLKKDNLDNSKGQKMNHLNVANKRIIAEERKRVMAQYRLVKARKLINKNSYSED
;
A
#
# COMPACT_ATOMS: atom_id res chain seq x y z
N MET A 1 -27.62 3.26 -67.07
CA MET A 1 -26.44 4.08 -66.70
C MET A 1 -25.47 3.20 -65.93
N PRO A 2 -24.19 3.05 -66.34
CA PRO A 2 -23.27 2.13 -65.72
C PRO A 2 -22.58 2.75 -64.49
N ASN A 3 -22.59 2.01 -63.37
CA ASN A 3 -22.06 2.44 -62.09
C ASN A 3 -20.52 2.58 -62.14
N LYS A 4 -20.02 3.83 -62.09
CA LYS A 4 -18.58 4.13 -62.02
C LYS A 4 -18.01 3.66 -60.67
N LYS A 5 -17.48 2.44 -60.60
CA LYS A 5 -16.62 2.02 -59.48
C LYS A 5 -15.34 2.85 -59.49
N LYS A 6 -15.23 3.83 -58.58
CA LYS A 6 -13.99 4.58 -58.36
C LYS A 6 -12.91 3.62 -57.84
N ARG A 7 -11.89 3.35 -58.65
CA ARG A 7 -10.69 2.61 -58.25
C ARG A 7 -9.95 3.45 -57.19
N LYS A 8 -9.75 2.92 -55.98
CA LYS A 8 -8.88 3.55 -54.98
C LYS A 8 -7.45 3.52 -55.51
N ARG A 9 -6.89 4.69 -55.84
CA ARG A 9 -5.46 4.85 -56.08
C ARG A 9 -4.77 4.85 -54.72
N GLY A 10 -4.28 3.70 -54.29
CA GLY A 10 -3.29 3.61 -53.21
C GLY A 10 -1.92 3.86 -53.82
N ILE A 11 -1.44 5.09 -53.71
CA ILE A 11 -0.02 5.40 -53.88
C ILE A 11 0.60 5.06 -52.52
N GLU A 12 1.29 3.93 -52.44
CA GLU A 12 2.14 3.59 -51.30
C GLU A 12 3.39 4.46 -51.38
N THR A 13 3.26 5.73 -50.99
CA THR A 13 4.42 6.53 -50.65
C THR A 13 4.96 6.02 -49.31
N GLU A 14 6.04 5.25 -49.36
CA GLU A 14 6.95 5.04 -48.23
C GLU A 14 7.56 6.39 -47.83
N GLN A 15 6.76 7.24 -47.17
CA GLN A 15 7.27 8.42 -46.51
C GLN A 15 7.75 8.06 -45.10
N SER A 16 8.85 8.69 -44.74
CA SER A 16 9.73 8.38 -43.62
C SER A 16 8.99 8.19 -42.30
N LYS A 17 9.25 7.03 -41.68
CA LYS A 17 8.74 6.58 -40.36
C LYS A 17 9.08 7.49 -39.16
N TYR A 18 9.73 8.63 -39.38
CA TYR A 18 10.33 9.45 -38.32
C TYR A 18 9.50 10.68 -37.92
N ASP A 19 8.53 11.11 -38.73
CA ASP A 19 7.77 12.34 -38.48
C ASP A 19 6.28 12.11 -38.13
N ALA A 20 5.87 10.85 -38.03
CA ALA A 20 4.53 10.52 -37.55
C ALA A 20 4.48 10.58 -36.01
N PRO A 21 3.42 11.16 -35.40
CA PRO A 21 3.30 11.19 -33.96
C PRO A 21 3.23 9.75 -33.40
N PRO A 22 3.84 9.49 -32.24
CA PRO A 22 3.88 8.18 -31.62
C PRO A 22 2.46 7.65 -31.35
N THR A 23 2.14 6.51 -31.94
CA THR A 23 0.88 5.79 -31.76
C THR A 23 1.02 4.74 -30.67
N SER A 24 -0.12 4.32 -30.10
CA SER A 24 -0.17 3.36 -29.00
C SER A 24 0.36 1.97 -29.31
N ASP A 25 0.63 1.67 -30.57
CA ASP A 25 0.94 0.32 -31.05
C ASP A 25 2.46 0.11 -31.17
N LYS A 26 3.24 1.20 -31.14
CA LYS A 26 4.72 1.19 -31.14
C LYS A 26 5.24 1.75 -29.82
N ILE A 27 5.40 0.87 -28.84
CA ILE A 27 5.52 1.25 -27.42
C ILE A 27 6.98 1.21 -26.91
N SER A 28 7.91 0.67 -27.69
CA SER A 28 9.30 0.40 -27.26
C SER A 28 10.10 1.67 -26.96
N ASP A 29 10.00 2.69 -27.81
CA ASP A 29 10.84 3.91 -27.74
C ASP A 29 10.19 5.08 -27.00
N ILE A 30 9.04 4.84 -26.36
CA ILE A 30 8.26 5.89 -25.70
C ILE A 30 8.59 5.94 -24.20
N PRO A 31 8.91 7.12 -23.63
CA PRO A 31 9.08 7.30 -22.19
C PRO A 31 7.84 6.84 -21.40
N LYS A 32 8.07 6.14 -20.28
CA LYS A 32 7.01 5.52 -19.46
C LYS A 32 5.85 6.47 -19.11
N ASN A 33 6.16 7.74 -18.81
CA ASN A 33 5.15 8.74 -18.47
C ASN A 33 4.24 9.07 -19.67
N PHE A 34 4.81 9.16 -20.87
CA PHE A 34 4.06 9.46 -22.10
C PHE A 34 3.23 8.26 -22.55
N LYS A 35 3.78 7.04 -22.45
CA LYS A 35 3.01 5.79 -22.63
C LYS A 35 1.76 5.74 -21.75
N ARG A 36 1.89 6.16 -20.48
CA ARG A 36 0.76 6.22 -19.53
C ARG A 36 -0.32 7.20 -19.99
N LEU A 37 0.06 8.37 -20.52
CA LEU A 37 -0.88 9.37 -21.03
C LEU A 37 -1.61 8.87 -22.30
N LEU A 38 -0.90 8.25 -23.25
CA LEU A 38 -1.51 7.67 -24.44
C LEU A 38 -2.53 6.58 -24.10
N LEU A 39 -2.23 5.72 -23.13
CA LEU A 39 -3.13 4.66 -22.71
C LEU A 39 -4.33 5.17 -21.89
N ALA A 40 -4.16 6.20 -21.06
CA ALA A 40 -5.23 6.75 -20.23
C ALA A 40 -6.46 7.19 -21.05
N ASN A 41 -6.24 7.74 -22.24
CA ASN A 41 -7.32 8.18 -23.13
C ASN A 41 -8.09 7.00 -23.77
N LYS A 42 -7.44 5.84 -23.97
CA LYS A 42 -8.12 4.62 -24.45
C LYS A 42 -9.12 4.09 -23.44
N PHE A 43 -8.76 4.08 -22.16
CA PHE A 43 -9.65 3.60 -21.10
C PHE A 43 -10.87 4.51 -20.89
N LYS A 44 -10.71 5.84 -21.04
CA LYS A 44 -11.83 6.78 -20.96
C LYS A 44 -12.86 6.55 -22.08
N LYS A 45 -12.42 6.36 -23.33
CA LYS A 45 -13.33 6.05 -24.45
C LYS A 45 -14.03 4.70 -24.27
N LYS A 46 -13.37 3.71 -23.67
CA LYS A 46 -13.97 2.39 -23.43
C LYS A 46 -15.07 2.44 -22.37
N GLN A 47 -14.92 3.24 -21.31
CA GLN A 47 -15.95 3.37 -20.26
C GLN A 47 -17.22 4.05 -20.75
N VAL A 48 -17.11 5.12 -21.54
CA VAL A 48 -18.28 5.84 -22.10
C VAL A 48 -19.06 4.95 -23.07
N ASN A 49 -18.37 4.14 -23.87
CA ASN A 49 -19.04 3.22 -24.81
C ASN A 49 -19.56 1.94 -24.12
N SER A 50 -18.98 1.52 -22.99
CA SER A 50 -19.50 0.38 -22.22
C SER A 50 -20.68 0.72 -21.32
N SER A 51 -20.91 2.01 -21.02
CA SER A 51 -22.09 2.45 -20.25
C SER A 51 -23.38 2.48 -21.07
N GLU A 52 -23.32 2.38 -22.40
CA GLU A 52 -24.51 2.47 -23.27
C GLU A 52 -25.11 1.11 -23.67
N MET A 53 -24.50 -0.03 -23.32
CA MET A 53 -24.94 -1.34 -23.83
C MET A 53 -24.91 -2.43 -22.76
N ASN A 54 -25.66 -2.24 -21.66
CA ASN A 54 -26.20 -3.31 -20.82
C ASN A 54 -27.48 -2.79 -20.16
N LYS A 55 -28.50 -2.53 -20.98
CA LYS A 55 -29.88 -2.59 -20.50
C LYS A 55 -30.24 -4.07 -20.46
N ASP A 56 -29.74 -4.76 -19.46
CA ASP A 56 -30.34 -6.03 -19.09
C ASP A 56 -31.79 -5.68 -18.72
N ASN A 57 -32.74 -6.19 -19.49
CA ASN A 57 -34.15 -6.20 -19.14
C ASN A 57 -34.37 -7.13 -17.92
N SER A 58 -33.54 -7.02 -16.88
CA SER A 58 -33.77 -7.69 -15.61
C SER A 58 -34.93 -6.98 -14.92
N GLN A 59 -36.12 -7.47 -15.28
CA GLN A 59 -37.37 -7.42 -14.53
C GLN A 59 -37.99 -6.02 -14.39
N ILE A 60 -38.61 -5.55 -15.46
CA ILE A 60 -39.71 -4.58 -15.31
C ILE A 60 -40.80 -5.31 -14.51
N ILE A 61 -40.95 -4.99 -13.22
CA ILE A 61 -41.97 -5.59 -12.37
C ILE A 61 -43.33 -5.16 -12.90
N GLN A 62 -44.05 -6.11 -13.47
CA GLN A 62 -45.42 -5.93 -13.91
C GLN A 62 -46.40 -6.34 -12.82
N ARG A 63 -47.60 -5.75 -12.90
CA ARG A 63 -48.67 -6.05 -11.96
C ARG A 63 -49.17 -7.49 -12.18
N ILE A 64 -49.21 -8.29 -11.13
CA ILE A 64 -49.77 -9.65 -11.16
C ILE A 64 -51.30 -9.56 -11.15
N PRO A 65 -52.02 -10.34 -11.98
CA PRO A 65 -53.48 -10.36 -11.93
C PRO A 65 -53.97 -10.85 -10.56
N GLY A 66 -54.85 -10.08 -9.92
CA GLY A 66 -55.39 -10.39 -8.59
C GLY A 66 -54.62 -9.76 -7.42
N GLU A 67 -53.49 -9.09 -7.66
CA GLU A 67 -52.77 -8.40 -6.58
C GLU A 67 -53.38 -7.02 -6.26
N SER A 68 -53.31 -6.64 -4.98
CA SER A 68 -53.67 -5.29 -4.54
C SER A 68 -52.66 -4.27 -5.09
N PHE A 69 -53.10 -3.02 -5.30
CA PHE A 69 -52.21 -1.97 -5.75
C PHE A 69 -51.08 -1.70 -4.73
N LEU A 70 -51.40 -1.82 -3.43
CA LEU A 70 -50.44 -1.62 -2.35
C LEU A 70 -49.31 -2.65 -2.37
N ASP A 71 -49.64 -3.94 -2.58
CA ASP A 71 -48.63 -5.00 -2.67
C ASP A 71 -47.73 -4.83 -3.89
N PHE A 72 -48.29 -4.40 -5.03
CA PHE A 72 -47.52 -4.07 -6.21
C PHE A 72 -46.50 -2.95 -5.92
N SER A 73 -46.94 -1.85 -5.32
CA SER A 73 -46.07 -0.73 -4.95
C SER A 73 -44.94 -1.18 -4.01
N ARG A 74 -45.25 -2.03 -3.02
CA ARG A 74 -44.25 -2.54 -2.08
C ARG A 74 -43.19 -3.41 -2.77
N ARG A 75 -43.59 -4.32 -3.66
CA ARG A 75 -42.65 -5.14 -4.45
C ARG A 75 -41.78 -4.29 -5.37
N LEU A 76 -42.37 -3.27 -5.99
CA LEU A 76 -41.66 -2.33 -6.85
C LEU A 76 -40.61 -1.55 -6.06
N GLU A 77 -40.97 -1.04 -4.89
CA GLU A 77 -40.03 -0.35 -3.99
C GLU A 77 -38.88 -1.27 -3.55
N ASP A 78 -39.18 -2.50 -3.12
CA ASP A 78 -38.15 -3.46 -2.69
C ASP A 78 -37.17 -3.81 -3.82
N HIS A 79 -37.65 -3.89 -5.06
CA HIS A 79 -36.81 -4.11 -6.24
C HIS A 79 -35.94 -2.90 -6.58
N MET A 80 -36.45 -1.67 -6.42
CA MET A 80 -35.71 -0.44 -6.68
C MET A 80 -34.74 -0.07 -5.53
N ARG A 81 -35.01 -0.56 -4.31
CA ARG A 81 -34.25 -0.28 -3.10
C ARG A 81 -32.73 -0.51 -3.23
N PRO A 82 -32.22 -1.64 -3.76
CA PRO A 82 -30.77 -1.84 -3.90
C PRO A 82 -30.12 -0.78 -4.80
N ASP A 83 -30.77 -0.37 -5.89
CA ASP A 83 -30.26 0.64 -6.81
C ASP A 83 -30.25 2.02 -6.17
N ILE A 84 -31.32 2.37 -5.43
CA ILE A 84 -31.37 3.61 -4.65
C ILE A 84 -30.24 3.65 -3.62
N LEU A 85 -30.04 2.57 -2.86
CA LEU A 85 -28.95 2.47 -1.88
C LEU A 85 -27.57 2.57 -2.52
N LYS A 86 -27.38 1.95 -3.70
CA LYS A 86 -26.15 2.05 -4.48
C LYS A 86 -25.90 3.47 -4.96
N ALA A 87 -26.90 4.14 -5.54
CA ALA A 87 -26.81 5.52 -5.98
C ALA A 87 -26.51 6.48 -4.82
N MET A 88 -27.15 6.30 -3.66
CA MET A 88 -26.85 7.08 -2.44
C MET A 88 -25.41 6.88 -1.97
N LYS A 89 -24.88 5.66 -2.05
CA LYS A 89 -23.49 5.36 -1.67
C LYS A 89 -22.49 5.97 -2.67
N GLU A 90 -22.79 5.89 -3.96
CA GLU A 90 -21.93 6.39 -5.04
C GLU A 90 -21.92 7.93 -5.10
N GLY A 91 -23.08 8.56 -4.85
CA GLY A 91 -23.29 10.01 -4.78
C GLY A 91 -22.70 10.70 -3.56
N THR A 92 -22.01 9.97 -2.68
CA THR A 92 -21.24 10.61 -1.59
C THR A 92 -20.18 11.53 -2.18
N SER A 93 -20.17 12.79 -1.71
CA SER A 93 -19.24 13.81 -2.17
C SER A 93 -17.79 13.32 -2.07
N ALA A 94 -16.94 13.71 -3.01
CA ALA A 94 -15.50 13.42 -2.94
C ALA A 94 -14.90 13.87 -1.59
N LYS A 95 -15.47 14.92 -0.98
CA LYS A 95 -15.15 15.41 0.36
C LYS A 95 -15.45 14.36 1.45
N ASP A 96 -16.61 13.70 1.38
CA ASP A 96 -17.01 12.68 2.36
C ASP A 96 -16.20 11.39 2.22
N LYS A 97 -15.90 10.99 0.98
CA LYS A 97 -14.99 9.85 0.71
C LYS A 97 -13.62 10.09 1.34
N THR A 98 -13.09 11.31 1.19
CA THR A 98 -11.81 11.72 1.79
C THR A 98 -11.87 11.77 3.32
N LYS A 99 -12.97 12.29 3.88
CA LYS A 99 -13.20 12.33 5.33
C LYS A 99 -13.22 10.92 5.94
N ARG A 100 -14.01 10.00 5.36
CA ARG A 100 -14.09 8.59 5.79
C ARG A 100 -12.74 7.89 5.71
N PHE A 101 -11.95 8.15 4.66
CA PHE A 101 -10.61 7.59 4.54
C PHE A 101 -9.66 8.09 5.65
N ARG A 102 -9.70 9.39 5.96
CA ARG A 102 -8.92 9.97 7.06
C ARG A 102 -9.33 9.39 8.42
N GLU A 103 -10.62 9.19 8.66
CA GLU A 103 -11.15 8.57 9.87
C GLU A 103 -10.64 7.13 10.01
N LYS A 104 -10.75 6.31 8.95
CA LYS A 104 -10.19 4.94 8.93
C LYS A 104 -8.70 4.89 9.22
N LEU A 105 -7.92 5.87 8.75
CA LEU A 105 -6.48 5.94 9.07
C LEU A 105 -6.25 6.28 10.55
N LYS A 106 -7.05 7.18 11.13
CA LYS A 106 -6.98 7.50 12.57
C LYS A 106 -7.34 6.28 13.42
N GLU A 107 -8.40 5.56 13.05
CA GLU A 107 -8.81 4.31 13.73
C GLU A 107 -7.72 3.26 13.68
N LYS A 108 -7.10 3.02 12.51
CA LYS A 108 -5.97 2.08 12.38
C LYS A 108 -4.79 2.47 13.26
N LYS A 109 -4.49 3.77 13.40
CA LYS A 109 -3.44 4.24 14.31
C LYS A 109 -3.80 3.98 15.77
N LYS A 110 -5.02 4.34 16.18
CA LYS A 110 -5.52 4.09 17.55
C LYS A 110 -5.50 2.59 17.88
N ALA A 111 -5.92 1.73 16.95
CA ALA A 111 -5.90 0.28 17.13
C ALA A 111 -4.48 -0.27 17.32
N LYS A 112 -3.48 0.25 16.58
CA LYS A 112 -2.07 -0.13 16.78
C LYS A 112 -1.55 0.29 18.15
N ILE A 113 -1.87 1.52 18.58
CA ILE A 113 -1.48 2.03 19.90
C ILE A 113 -2.14 1.18 21.00
N LYS A 114 -3.44 0.87 20.87
CA LYS A 114 -4.15 0.04 21.83
C LYS A 114 -3.52 -1.36 21.94
N LYS A 115 -3.20 -1.99 20.81
CA LYS A 115 -2.48 -3.28 20.80
C LYS A 115 -1.12 -3.19 21.48
N LEU A 116 -0.37 -2.12 21.23
CA LEU A 116 0.93 -1.90 21.89
C LEU A 116 0.77 -1.73 23.40
N ILE A 117 -0.25 -0.98 23.85
CA ILE A 117 -0.58 -0.81 25.26
C ILE A 117 -0.99 -2.15 25.88
N GLU A 118 -1.83 -2.93 25.21
CA GLU A 118 -2.20 -4.28 25.66
C GLU A 118 -0.95 -5.17 25.76
N GLU A 119 -0.07 -5.19 24.75
CA GLU A 119 1.18 -5.97 24.76
C GLU A 119 2.16 -5.55 25.86
N VAL A 120 2.19 -4.26 26.21
CA VAL A 120 3.01 -3.73 27.32
C VAL A 120 2.37 -4.08 28.67
N ASN A 121 1.06 -3.86 28.82
CA ASN A 121 0.33 -4.15 30.05
C ASN A 121 0.30 -5.66 30.39
N PHE A 122 0.28 -6.55 29.38
CA PHE A 122 0.41 -8.00 29.58
C PHE A 122 1.82 -8.43 30.05
N LYS A 123 2.78 -7.50 30.11
CA LYS A 123 4.15 -7.72 30.59
C LYS A 123 4.49 -6.81 31.78
N ASP A 124 3.49 -6.23 32.42
CA ASP A 124 3.73 -5.45 33.62
C ASP A 124 4.04 -6.36 34.80
N PHE A 125 4.95 -5.86 35.63
CA PHE A 125 5.63 -6.47 36.76
C PHE A 125 4.75 -7.22 37.79
N ASP A 126 3.42 -7.07 37.77
CA ASP A 126 2.51 -7.65 38.75
C ASP A 126 2.37 -9.18 38.67
N ASP A 127 2.56 -9.76 37.47
CA ASP A 127 2.63 -11.21 37.29
C ASP A 127 3.99 -11.79 37.69
N PHE A 128 4.99 -10.94 37.95
CA PHE A 128 6.32 -11.35 38.38
C PHE A 128 6.34 -11.60 39.89
N LYS A 129 5.57 -12.61 40.32
CA LYS A 129 5.61 -13.08 41.72
C LYS A 129 6.69 -14.15 41.85
N ASP A 130 7.73 -13.84 42.62
CA ASP A 130 8.70 -14.83 43.06
C ASP A 130 7.99 -15.83 43.98
N LYS A 131 7.68 -17.02 43.43
CA LYS A 131 7.12 -18.15 44.17
C LYS A 131 8.16 -18.87 45.02
N ILE A 132 9.43 -18.49 44.90
CA ILE A 132 10.55 -19.15 45.56
C ILE A 132 10.66 -18.60 46.98
N LYS A 133 10.73 -19.49 47.98
CA LYS A 133 10.88 -19.08 49.39
C LYS A 133 12.30 -18.57 49.62
N PHE A 134 12.43 -17.50 50.40
CA PHE A 134 13.73 -16.95 50.78
C PHE A 134 14.56 -18.02 51.51
N GLY A 135 15.78 -18.28 51.01
CA GLY A 135 16.68 -19.31 51.56
C GLY A 135 16.78 -20.61 50.77
N GLU A 136 16.01 -20.79 49.69
CA GLU A 136 16.19 -21.90 48.75
C GLU A 136 17.40 -21.62 47.85
N VAL A 137 18.52 -22.30 48.10
CA VAL A 137 19.74 -22.19 47.30
C VAL A 137 19.61 -23.08 46.07
N VAL A 138 19.53 -22.47 44.89
CA VAL A 138 19.51 -23.17 43.61
C VAL A 138 20.87 -23.86 43.40
N GLN A 139 20.93 -25.17 43.65
CA GLN A 139 22.17 -25.96 43.57
C GLN A 139 22.72 -26.13 42.14
N ALA A 140 21.86 -26.01 41.12
CA ALA A 140 22.27 -26.09 39.73
C ALA A 140 21.33 -25.22 38.87
N PRO A 141 21.85 -24.56 37.82
CA PRO A 141 21.01 -23.80 36.91
C PRO A 141 19.95 -24.71 36.29
N PRO A 142 18.72 -24.22 36.05
CA PRO A 142 17.67 -25.01 35.43
C PRO A 142 18.11 -25.51 34.04
N SER A 143 18.00 -26.81 33.81
CA SER A 143 18.26 -27.39 32.49
C SER A 143 17.12 -27.07 31.52
N LEU A 144 17.43 -26.54 30.34
CA LEU A 144 16.44 -26.32 29.29
C LEU A 144 15.93 -27.68 28.75
N THR A 145 14.75 -28.11 29.17
CA THR A 145 14.07 -29.33 28.68
C THR A 145 13.36 -29.13 27.35
N VAL A 146 13.36 -27.90 26.81
CA VAL A 146 12.68 -27.58 25.56
C VAL A 146 13.41 -28.24 24.41
N ILE A 147 12.78 -29.27 23.83
CA ILE A 147 13.20 -29.88 22.58
C ILE A 147 13.17 -28.77 21.50
N PRO A 148 14.31 -28.43 20.88
CA PRO A 148 14.33 -27.40 19.85
C PRO A 148 13.40 -27.80 18.71
N LYS A 149 12.45 -26.93 18.36
CA LYS A 149 11.59 -27.13 17.19
C LYS A 149 12.46 -27.36 15.97
N LYS A 150 12.28 -28.52 15.30
CA LYS A 150 12.86 -28.77 13.97
C LYS A 150 12.38 -27.65 13.04
N ARG A 151 13.29 -26.78 12.62
CA ARG A 151 13.03 -25.85 11.52
C ARG A 151 13.14 -26.65 10.24
N ASP A 152 12.04 -26.74 9.50
CA ASP A 152 12.10 -27.18 8.11
C ASP A 152 13.13 -26.31 7.40
N LYS A 153 14.07 -26.94 6.70
CA LYS A 153 15.16 -26.28 5.97
C LYS A 153 14.59 -25.53 4.76
N ILE A 154 13.85 -24.45 5.01
CA ILE A 154 13.45 -23.51 3.98
C ILE A 154 14.66 -22.61 3.72
N ASN A 155 15.41 -22.99 2.68
CA ASN A 155 16.34 -22.17 1.91
C ASN A 155 17.46 -21.48 2.69
N HIS A 156 18.57 -22.20 2.86
CA HIS A 156 19.88 -21.65 3.23
C HIS A 156 20.55 -20.85 2.09
N LEU A 157 19.78 -20.08 1.32
CA LEU A 157 20.35 -19.02 0.49
C LEU A 157 20.08 -17.69 1.19
N LYS A 158 21.15 -16.92 1.41
CA LYS A 158 21.21 -15.56 1.97
C LYS A 158 21.51 -15.49 3.47
N LYS A 159 22.59 -16.13 3.93
CA LYS A 159 23.29 -15.69 5.15
C LYS A 159 24.56 -14.88 4.87
N ASP A 160 25.07 -14.90 3.64
CA ASP A 160 26.37 -14.26 3.31
C ASP A 160 26.26 -12.82 2.79
N ASN A 161 25.09 -12.18 2.85
CA ASN A 161 24.87 -10.84 2.28
C ASN A 161 24.38 -9.77 3.29
N LEU A 162 24.44 -10.05 4.60
CA LEU A 162 24.00 -9.07 5.60
C LEU A 162 24.96 -7.88 5.68
N ASP A 163 26.26 -8.07 5.41
CA ASP A 163 27.26 -7.01 5.53
C ASP A 163 27.32 -6.05 4.33
N ASN A 164 26.92 -6.49 3.13
CA ASN A 164 26.87 -5.62 1.93
C ASN A 164 25.56 -4.83 1.78
N SER A 165 24.55 -5.09 2.62
CA SER A 165 23.22 -4.49 2.49
C SER A 165 23.08 -3.06 3.03
N LYS A 166 24.05 -2.58 3.83
CA LYS A 166 24.03 -1.22 4.39
C LYS A 166 24.31 -0.15 3.32
N GLY A 167 25.10 -0.46 2.28
CA GLY A 167 25.40 0.45 1.17
C GLY A 167 24.27 0.57 0.15
N GLN A 168 23.61 -0.54 -0.21
CA GLN A 168 22.65 -0.55 -1.31
C GLN A 168 21.30 0.14 -1.01
N LYS A 169 20.90 0.23 0.26
CA LYS A 169 19.66 0.92 0.65
C LYS A 169 19.74 2.45 0.47
N MET A 170 20.93 3.03 0.57
CA MET A 170 21.12 4.47 0.37
C MET A 170 20.97 4.89 -1.10
N ASN A 171 21.24 3.98 -2.04
CA ASN A 171 21.20 4.28 -3.47
C ASN A 171 19.77 4.55 -3.97
N HIS A 172 18.77 3.94 -3.34
CA HIS A 172 17.35 4.03 -3.71
C HIS A 172 16.61 5.24 -3.12
N LEU A 173 17.28 6.11 -2.34
CA LEU A 173 16.67 7.28 -1.73
C LEU A 173 16.70 8.50 -2.66
N ASN A 174 15.64 9.32 -2.58
CA ASN A 174 15.57 10.63 -3.24
C ASN A 174 16.74 11.53 -2.78
N VAL A 175 17.24 12.40 -3.67
CA VAL A 175 18.37 13.32 -3.43
C VAL A 175 18.15 14.17 -2.18
N ALA A 176 16.92 14.66 -1.96
CA ALA A 176 16.58 15.42 -0.75
C ALA A 176 16.79 14.61 0.54
N ASN A 177 16.31 13.36 0.56
CA ASN A 177 16.47 12.47 1.71
C ASN A 177 17.93 12.08 1.95
N LYS A 178 18.73 11.94 0.88
CA LYS A 178 20.19 11.74 0.99
C LYS A 178 20.88 12.90 1.70
N ARG A 179 20.48 14.16 1.41
CA ARG A 179 21.02 15.35 2.08
C ARG A 179 20.67 15.38 3.56
N ILE A 180 19.40 15.14 3.91
CA ILE A 180 18.94 15.10 5.30
C ILE A 180 19.74 14.07 6.12
N ILE A 181 19.88 12.84 5.60
CA ILE A 181 20.63 11.78 6.29
C ILE A 181 22.12 12.15 6.44
N ALA A 182 22.70 12.83 5.44
CA ALA A 182 24.10 13.26 5.50
C ALA A 182 24.33 14.35 6.56
N GLU A 183 23.41 15.30 6.68
CA GLU A 183 23.45 16.35 7.72
C GLU A 183 23.27 15.76 9.12
N GLU A 184 22.31 14.85 9.30
CA GLU A 184 22.12 14.15 10.57
C GLU A 184 23.37 13.36 10.97
N ARG A 185 24.01 12.65 10.03
CA ARG A 185 25.27 11.94 10.29
C ARG A 185 26.37 12.89 10.77
N LYS A 186 26.53 14.04 10.12
CA LYS A 186 27.51 15.06 10.55
C LYS A 186 27.22 15.54 11.96
N ARG A 187 25.95 15.83 12.29
CA ARG A 187 25.53 16.29 13.61
C ARG A 187 25.81 15.25 14.70
N VAL A 188 25.46 13.98 14.45
CA VAL A 188 25.68 12.87 15.38
C VAL A 188 27.18 12.62 15.58
N MET A 189 27.97 12.65 14.51
CA MET A 189 29.43 12.49 14.62
C MET A 189 30.07 13.61 15.42
N ALA A 190 29.63 14.87 15.25
CA ALA A 190 30.12 15.99 16.03
C ALA A 190 29.79 15.81 17.53
N GLN A 191 28.54 15.47 17.86
CA GLN A 191 28.14 15.18 19.25
C GLN A 191 28.94 14.04 19.85
N TYR A 192 29.10 12.93 19.10
CA TYR A 192 29.89 11.79 19.55
C TYR A 192 31.34 12.17 19.84
N ARG A 193 31.97 12.98 18.98
CA ARG A 193 33.34 13.48 19.20
C ARG A 193 33.44 14.33 20.47
N LEU A 194 32.48 15.22 20.72
CA LEU A 194 32.43 16.02 21.95
C LEU A 194 32.28 15.15 23.20
N VAL A 195 31.36 14.19 23.18
CA VAL A 195 31.16 13.24 24.29
C VAL A 195 32.42 12.41 24.54
N LYS A 196 33.08 11.95 23.47
CA LYS A 196 34.32 11.16 23.57
C LYS A 196 35.47 12.00 24.14
N ALA A 197 35.62 13.25 23.72
CA ALA A 197 36.62 14.17 24.25
C ALA A 197 36.41 14.41 25.76
N ARG A 198 35.17 14.67 26.19
CA ARG A 198 34.82 14.81 27.61
C ARG A 198 35.16 13.56 28.42
N LYS A 199 34.84 12.38 27.89
CA LYS A 199 35.18 11.10 28.55
C LYS A 199 36.69 10.90 28.72
N LEU A 200 37.50 11.35 27.77
CA LEU A 200 38.96 11.25 27.85
C LEU A 200 39.54 12.22 28.88
N ILE A 201 39.05 13.47 28.92
CA ILE A 201 39.45 14.45 29.93
C ILE A 201 39.15 13.90 31.34
N ASN A 202 37.93 13.41 31.55
CA ASN A 202 37.54 12.83 32.84
C ASN A 202 38.32 11.56 33.19
N LYS A 203 38.78 10.78 32.20
CA LYS A 203 39.59 9.59 32.48
C LYS A 203 41.01 9.97 32.92
N ASN A 204 41.59 10.99 32.30
CA ASN A 204 42.93 11.46 32.62
C ASN A 204 42.98 12.27 33.93
N SER A 205 41.87 12.87 34.37
CA SER A 205 41.83 13.59 35.65
C SER A 205 41.88 12.69 36.89
N TYR A 206 41.70 11.37 36.75
CA TYR A 206 41.81 10.40 37.85
C TYR A 206 43.15 9.65 37.86
N SER A 207 44.12 10.07 37.03
CA SER A 207 45.44 9.42 36.94
C SER A 207 46.61 10.31 37.35
N GLU A 208 46.34 11.49 37.92
CA GLU A 208 47.36 12.44 38.41
C GLU A 208 47.37 12.59 39.96
N ASP A 209 46.68 11.71 40.69
CA ASP A 209 46.80 11.54 42.15
C ASP A 209 47.48 10.19 42.46
#